data_AF-A0A0G1LT59-F1
#
_entry.id   AF-A0A0G1LT59-F1
#
_cell.length_a   1.000
_cell.length_b   1.000
_cell.length_c   1.000
_cell.angle_alpha   90.00
_cell.angle_beta   90.00
_cell.angle_gamma   90.00
#
_symmetry.space_group_name_H-M   'P 1'
#
loop_
_entity.id
_entity.type
_entity.pdbx_description
1 polymer ?
#
loop_
_entity_poly.entity_id
_entity_poly.type
_entity_poly.pdbx_seq_one_letter_code
_entity_poly.pdbx_strand_id
1 'polypeptide(L)'
;MPPSQSTNSSFFTLPDITTPPPIIQNPIKKVTQPTPPSPAPPASTPKKLAIRINSGGATYGDFSQEYISLENFDYDNKQTAVISGMKLQNRDRVLATIGKDEYGNSVALNYGERAIIATGESQLGKNFKINKCSGYLAQGKNISPSMSFSCPRISDLSLPRNLNNRCIDYIESLSSCVSPTINADTGINNDCAEFVSQHASYAGCVTDHKNDYDFNQPEWRIYLGKNAEMWGNRHENIQLFDQSGNLVTETSY
;
A
#
# COMPACT_ATOMS: atom_id res chain seq x y z
N MET A 1 47.09 -69.09 -33.43
CA MET A 1 48.18 -69.92 -32.87
C MET A 1 47.61 -70.77 -31.74
N PRO A 2 48.07 -72.03 -31.63
CA PRO A 2 47.48 -73.13 -30.86
C PRO A 2 47.81 -73.06 -29.34
N PRO A 3 47.30 -74.01 -28.52
CA PRO A 3 47.09 -73.90 -27.06
C PRO A 3 48.20 -74.56 -26.23
N SER A 4 48.14 -74.43 -24.90
CA SER A 4 48.89 -75.27 -23.93
C SER A 4 48.16 -75.22 -22.58
N GLN A 5 47.33 -76.22 -22.27
CA GLN A 5 47.68 -77.41 -21.46
C GLN A 5 48.07 -77.06 -20.01
N SER A 6 47.23 -77.39 -19.03
CA SER A 6 47.09 -78.70 -18.36
C SER A 6 47.96 -78.75 -17.11
N THR A 7 47.36 -78.94 -15.92
CA THR A 7 47.44 -80.20 -15.17
C THR A 7 46.67 -80.12 -13.84
N ASN A 8 45.95 -81.21 -13.58
CA ASN A 8 45.35 -81.63 -12.30
C ASN A 8 46.30 -81.51 -11.10
N SER A 9 45.73 -81.38 -9.90
CA SER A 9 45.92 -82.34 -8.79
C SER A 9 45.00 -82.01 -7.61
N SER A 10 44.09 -82.92 -7.30
CA SER A 10 43.29 -83.00 -6.09
C SER A 10 44.15 -83.31 -4.87
N PHE A 11 43.95 -82.66 -3.72
CA PHE A 11 44.18 -83.28 -2.40
C PHE A 11 43.27 -82.67 -1.33
N PHE A 12 42.63 -83.58 -0.59
CA PHE A 12 41.84 -83.42 0.61
C PHE A 12 42.66 -82.83 1.78
N THR A 13 42.08 -81.93 2.61
CA THR A 13 41.73 -82.15 4.04
C THR A 13 41.15 -80.87 4.68
N LEU A 14 40.26 -81.07 5.66
CA LEU A 14 39.39 -80.10 6.36
C LEU A 14 40.15 -79.12 7.29
N PRO A 15 39.51 -78.00 7.66
CA PRO A 15 39.38 -77.71 9.09
C PRO A 15 37.97 -77.27 9.54
N ASP A 16 37.81 -77.32 10.85
CA ASP A 16 36.62 -77.25 11.72
C ASP A 16 35.56 -76.20 11.41
N ILE A 17 34.29 -76.65 11.46
CA ILE A 17 33.10 -75.80 11.48
C ILE A 17 32.41 -75.99 12.83
N THR A 18 32.78 -75.18 13.81
CA THR A 18 31.96 -74.93 15.00
C THR A 18 31.17 -73.66 14.79
N THR A 19 29.85 -73.73 14.63
CA THR A 19 28.92 -72.75 15.22
C THR A 19 27.46 -73.22 15.16
N PRO A 20 26.64 -72.80 16.14
CA PRO A 20 25.39 -73.45 16.53
C PRO A 20 24.18 -73.12 15.64
N PRO A 21 23.07 -73.88 15.78
CA PRO A 21 21.93 -73.85 14.87
C PRO A 21 21.08 -72.57 14.94
N PRO A 22 20.32 -72.26 13.85
CA PRO A 22 19.55 -71.04 13.73
C PRO A 22 18.26 -71.07 14.57
N ILE A 23 18.04 -70.00 15.34
CA ILE A 23 16.81 -69.74 16.09
C ILE A 23 15.83 -68.99 15.19
N ILE A 24 14.63 -69.57 15.02
CA ILE A 24 13.48 -68.93 14.39
C ILE A 24 12.93 -67.88 15.36
N GLN A 25 13.02 -66.59 15.01
CA GLN A 25 12.27 -65.53 15.71
C GLN A 25 11.19 -65.00 14.78
N ASN A 26 9.93 -65.24 15.14
CA ASN A 26 8.77 -64.55 14.58
C ASN A 26 8.91 -63.03 14.83
N PRO A 27 8.71 -62.17 13.83
CA PRO A 27 8.71 -60.73 14.04
C PRO A 27 7.46 -60.33 14.84
N ILE A 28 7.66 -60.02 16.12
CA ILE A 28 6.69 -59.30 16.94
C ILE A 28 6.53 -57.89 16.33
N LYS A 29 5.33 -57.55 15.89
CA LYS A 29 4.96 -56.18 15.49
C LYS A 29 5.30 -55.21 16.62
N LYS A 30 6.27 -54.33 16.38
CA LYS A 30 6.55 -53.19 17.25
C LYS A 30 5.38 -52.20 17.08
N VAL A 31 4.53 -52.12 18.10
CA VAL A 31 3.51 -51.09 18.20
C VAL A 31 4.24 -49.76 18.41
N THR A 32 4.30 -48.94 17.37
CA THR A 32 4.86 -47.59 17.44
C THR A 32 3.88 -46.73 18.22
N GLN A 33 4.28 -46.33 19.43
CA GLN A 33 3.57 -45.35 20.24
C GLN A 33 3.56 -44.01 19.49
N PRO A 34 2.40 -43.33 19.33
CA PRO A 34 2.34 -42.03 18.70
C PRO A 34 3.15 -41.02 19.52
N THR A 35 4.07 -40.32 18.86
CA THR A 35 4.77 -39.17 19.44
C THR A 35 3.72 -38.12 19.85
N PRO A 36 3.82 -37.50 21.04
CA PRO A 36 2.94 -36.40 21.40
C PRO A 36 3.02 -35.30 20.33
N PRO A 37 1.88 -34.72 19.90
CA PRO A 37 1.92 -33.60 18.97
C PRO A 37 2.75 -32.46 19.60
N SER A 38 3.66 -31.91 18.80
CA SER A 38 4.45 -30.73 19.16
C SER A 38 3.51 -29.65 19.71
N PRO A 39 3.86 -28.96 20.81
CA PRO A 39 3.07 -27.85 21.30
C PRO A 39 2.81 -26.87 20.16
N ALA A 40 1.54 -26.51 19.96
CA ALA A 40 1.17 -25.48 19.01
C ALA A 40 1.98 -24.21 19.35
N PRO A 41 2.49 -23.47 18.35
CA PRO A 41 3.10 -22.17 18.59
C PRO A 41 2.17 -21.34 19.47
N PRO A 42 2.67 -20.62 20.48
CA PRO A 42 1.83 -19.77 21.30
C PRO A 42 1.03 -18.86 20.38
N ALA A 43 -0.30 -18.85 20.55
CA ALA A 43 -1.19 -17.98 19.82
C ALA A 43 -0.65 -16.55 19.95
N SER A 44 -0.17 -15.98 18.84
CA SER A 44 0.26 -14.60 18.82
C SER A 44 -0.91 -13.75 19.28
N THR A 45 -0.76 -13.07 20.41
CA THR A 45 -1.73 -12.07 20.86
C THR A 45 -2.04 -11.15 19.69
N PRO A 46 -3.33 -10.89 19.37
CA PRO A 46 -3.69 -9.96 18.30
C PRO A 46 -3.01 -8.63 18.59
N LYS A 47 -2.04 -8.27 17.75
CA LYS A 47 -1.26 -7.08 17.96
C LYS A 47 -2.16 -5.87 17.73
N LYS A 48 -2.35 -5.06 18.77
CA LYS A 48 -3.21 -3.88 18.72
C LYS A 48 -2.68 -2.94 17.64
N LEU A 49 -3.52 -2.62 16.67
CA LEU A 49 -3.17 -1.75 15.56
C LEU A 49 -2.92 -0.33 16.07
N ALA A 50 -1.73 0.23 15.84
CA ALA A 50 -1.36 1.57 16.32
C ALA A 50 -1.85 2.66 15.36
N ILE A 51 -3.16 2.91 15.40
CA ILE A 51 -3.83 3.97 14.64
C ILE A 51 -4.37 5.01 15.61
N ARG A 52 -4.15 6.29 15.29
CA ARG A 52 -4.74 7.42 16.03
C ARG A 52 -5.75 8.15 15.17
N ILE A 53 -6.80 8.67 15.82
CA ILE A 53 -7.79 9.55 15.19
C ILE A 53 -7.46 10.98 15.61
N ASN A 54 -7.44 11.91 14.65
CA ASN A 54 -7.48 13.33 14.92
C ASN A 54 -8.77 13.91 14.32
N SER A 55 -9.57 14.53 15.19
CA SER A 55 -10.92 15.03 14.94
C SER A 55 -10.98 16.55 14.72
N GLY A 56 -9.86 17.23 14.47
CA GLY A 56 -9.85 18.69 14.28
C GLY A 56 -10.73 19.17 13.12
N GLY A 57 -10.91 18.36 12.09
CA GLY A 57 -11.84 18.63 10.98
C GLY A 57 -13.28 18.14 11.22
N ALA A 58 -13.55 17.45 12.32
CA ALA A 58 -14.87 16.89 12.59
C ALA A 58 -15.86 17.94 13.10
N THR A 59 -15.36 19.07 13.60
CA THR A 59 -16.20 20.16 14.14
C THR A 59 -16.73 21.11 13.07
N TYR A 60 -16.38 20.91 11.78
CA TYR A 60 -16.92 21.73 10.70
C TYR A 60 -18.41 21.44 10.53
N GLY A 61 -19.26 22.46 10.70
CA GLY A 61 -20.71 22.40 10.46
C GLY A 61 -21.11 22.39 8.99
N ASP A 62 -20.35 21.69 8.17
CA ASP A 62 -20.65 21.41 6.76
C ASP A 62 -20.02 20.06 6.39
N PHE A 63 -20.86 19.08 6.07
CA PHE A 63 -20.45 17.73 5.66
C PHE A 63 -19.47 17.72 4.48
N SER A 64 -19.48 18.76 3.65
CA SER A 64 -18.56 18.89 2.52
C SER A 64 -17.13 19.23 2.96
N GLN A 65 -16.98 19.91 4.11
CA GLN A 65 -15.70 20.29 4.72
C GLN A 65 -15.32 19.39 5.90
N GLU A 66 -16.27 18.63 6.43
CA GLU A 66 -16.10 17.75 7.58
C GLU A 66 -15.18 16.55 7.27
N TYR A 67 -14.19 16.33 8.13
CA TYR A 67 -13.28 15.19 8.02
C TYR A 67 -12.64 14.79 9.35
N ILE A 68 -12.20 13.54 9.42
CA ILE A 68 -11.21 13.10 10.41
C ILE A 68 -9.92 12.70 9.72
N SER A 69 -8.84 12.59 10.49
CA SER A 69 -7.61 11.97 10.01
C SER A 69 -7.27 10.73 10.81
N LEU A 70 -6.89 9.67 10.11
CA LEU A 70 -6.27 8.48 10.71
C LEU A 70 -4.78 8.52 10.42
N GLU A 71 -3.95 8.21 11.40
CA GLU A 71 -2.50 8.13 11.22
C GLU A 71 -1.94 6.87 11.86
N ASN A 72 -1.05 6.21 11.12
CA ASN A 72 -0.30 5.07 11.63
C ASN A 72 0.97 5.55 12.33
N PHE A 73 1.02 5.35 13.64
CA PHE A 73 2.12 5.79 14.49
C PHE A 73 2.94 4.63 15.06
N ASP A 74 2.86 3.42 14.49
CA ASP A 74 3.62 2.23 14.93
C ASP A 74 5.14 2.40 14.72
N TYR A 75 5.79 3.22 15.55
CA TYR A 75 7.22 3.50 15.45
C TYR A 75 8.06 2.25 15.72
N ASP A 76 7.63 1.46 16.71
CA ASP A 76 8.40 0.33 17.22
C ASP A 76 8.51 -0.79 16.19
N ASN A 77 7.42 -1.07 15.47
CA ASN A 77 7.35 -2.22 14.57
C ASN A 77 7.17 -1.85 13.10
N LYS A 78 6.82 -0.59 12.82
CA LYS A 78 6.56 -0.06 11.48
C LYS A 78 5.58 -0.91 10.67
N GLN A 79 4.59 -1.51 11.34
CA GLN A 79 3.64 -2.36 10.65
C GLN A 79 2.68 -1.53 9.81
N THR A 80 2.42 -2.00 8.59
CA THR A 80 1.40 -1.44 7.72
C THR A 80 0.01 -1.77 8.28
N ALA A 81 -0.85 -0.75 8.34
CA ALA A 81 -2.22 -0.85 8.82
C ALA A 81 -3.20 -0.83 7.65
N VAL A 82 -3.88 -1.95 7.39
CA VAL A 82 -4.97 -2.00 6.40
C VAL A 82 -6.23 -1.43 7.02
N ILE A 83 -6.75 -0.34 6.44
CA ILE A 83 -7.90 0.39 6.99
C ILE A 83 -9.19 0.20 6.18
N SER A 84 -9.12 -0.31 4.95
CA SER A 84 -10.32 -0.65 4.19
C SER A 84 -11.19 -1.68 4.92
N GLY A 85 -12.50 -1.47 4.90
CA GLY A 85 -13.48 -2.31 5.59
C GLY A 85 -13.60 -2.04 7.09
N MET A 86 -12.71 -1.24 7.69
CA MET A 86 -12.90 -0.75 9.06
C MET A 86 -14.13 0.15 9.11
N LYS A 87 -14.76 0.20 10.30
CA LYS A 87 -16.00 0.94 10.51
C LYS A 87 -15.76 2.10 11.46
N LEU A 88 -16.18 3.29 11.04
CA LEU A 88 -16.28 4.45 11.90
C LEU A 88 -17.69 4.51 12.47
N GLN A 89 -17.78 4.82 13.76
CA GLN A 89 -19.04 4.99 14.47
C GLN A 89 -19.03 6.32 15.22
N ASN A 90 -20.14 7.05 15.15
CA ASN A 90 -20.37 8.24 15.99
C ASN A 90 -21.15 7.89 17.27
N ARG A 91 -21.36 8.86 18.14
CA ARG A 91 -22.13 8.71 19.40
C ARG A 91 -23.54 8.18 19.19
N ASP A 92 -24.19 8.56 18.09
CA ASP A 92 -25.55 8.13 17.75
C ASP A 92 -25.59 6.74 17.09
N ARG A 93 -24.45 6.04 17.09
CA ARG A 93 -24.24 4.69 16.53
C ARG A 93 -24.38 4.59 15.02
N VAL A 94 -24.35 5.71 14.30
CA VAL A 94 -24.29 5.74 12.83
C VAL A 94 -22.95 5.20 12.38
N LEU A 95 -22.98 4.27 11.42
CA LEU A 95 -21.79 3.63 10.88
C LEU A 95 -21.44 4.14 9.49
N ALA A 96 -20.14 4.29 9.23
CA ALA A 96 -19.58 4.40 7.89
C ALA A 96 -18.43 3.41 7.74
N THR A 97 -18.28 2.85 6.53
CA THR A 97 -17.22 1.88 6.23
C THR A 97 -16.17 2.55 5.35
N ILE A 98 -14.90 2.38 5.71
CA ILE A 98 -13.79 2.87 4.90
C ILE A 98 -13.73 2.06 3.60
N GLY A 99 -13.83 2.76 2.48
CA GLY A 99 -13.84 2.15 1.15
C GLY A 99 -12.48 1.62 0.69
N LYS A 100 -12.45 1.15 -0.55
CA LYS A 100 -11.25 0.73 -1.27
C LYS A 100 -10.70 1.87 -2.12
N ASP A 101 -9.49 1.71 -2.66
CA ASP A 101 -8.87 2.66 -3.58
C ASP A 101 -9.56 2.72 -4.96
N GLU A 102 -9.07 3.56 -5.85
CA GLU A 102 -9.57 3.77 -7.21
C GLU A 102 -9.49 2.54 -8.13
N TYR A 103 -8.74 1.51 -7.73
CA TYR A 103 -8.52 0.26 -8.45
C TYR A 103 -9.21 -0.94 -7.76
N GLY A 104 -9.89 -0.71 -6.63
CA GLY A 104 -10.54 -1.77 -5.86
C GLY A 104 -9.59 -2.56 -4.94
N ASN A 105 -8.39 -2.05 -4.67
CA ASN A 105 -7.48 -2.59 -3.67
C ASN A 105 -7.77 -2.00 -2.28
N SER A 106 -7.26 -2.69 -1.27
CA SER A 106 -7.36 -2.22 0.11
C SER A 106 -6.42 -1.05 0.34
N VAL A 107 -6.96 0.01 0.94
CA VAL A 107 -6.19 1.15 1.45
C VAL A 107 -5.44 0.72 2.70
N ALA A 108 -4.15 1.02 2.72
CA ALA A 108 -3.27 0.72 3.82
C ALA A 108 -2.36 1.91 4.13
N LEU A 109 -2.08 2.12 5.41
CA LEU A 109 -1.20 3.15 5.94
C LEU A 109 0.10 2.53 6.39
N ASN A 110 1.20 2.89 5.75
CA ASN A 110 2.53 2.60 6.30
C ASN A 110 2.80 3.49 7.52
N TYR A 111 3.84 3.16 8.29
CA TYR A 111 4.29 4.02 9.38
C TYR A 111 4.51 5.47 8.91
N GLY A 112 3.92 6.43 9.63
CA GLY A 112 3.99 7.85 9.31
C GLY A 112 3.03 8.33 8.22
N GLU A 113 2.30 7.42 7.57
CA GLU A 113 1.25 7.79 6.62
C GLU A 113 -0.06 8.11 7.35
N ARG A 114 -0.85 8.97 6.70
CA ARG A 114 -2.19 9.33 7.16
C ARG A 114 -3.25 9.13 6.10
N ALA A 115 -4.50 9.00 6.52
CA ALA A 115 -5.68 9.10 5.67
C ALA A 115 -6.54 10.26 6.15
N ILE A 116 -6.89 11.16 5.23
CA ILE A 116 -7.95 12.14 5.44
C ILE A 116 -9.25 11.46 4.99
N ILE A 117 -10.17 11.28 5.94
CA ILE A 117 -11.48 10.67 5.72
C ILE A 117 -12.53 11.77 5.76
N ALA A 118 -12.94 12.21 4.58
CA ALA A 118 -13.98 13.20 4.38
C ALA A 118 -15.36 12.57 4.45
N THR A 119 -16.31 13.26 5.07
CA THR A 119 -17.70 12.79 5.17
C THR A 119 -18.40 12.78 3.81
N GLY A 120 -18.22 13.86 3.04
CA GLY A 120 -18.86 14.06 1.74
C GLY A 120 -18.43 13.09 0.62
N GLU A 121 -18.94 13.38 -0.58
CA GLU A 121 -18.57 12.69 -1.81
C GLU A 121 -17.24 13.18 -2.40
N SER A 122 -16.54 12.28 -3.08
CA SER A 122 -15.31 12.61 -3.82
C SER A 122 -15.63 13.36 -5.10
N GLN A 123 -15.03 14.54 -5.31
CA GLN A 123 -15.10 15.24 -6.61
C GLN A 123 -14.36 14.52 -7.74
N LEU A 124 -13.51 13.54 -7.39
CA LEU A 124 -12.87 12.64 -8.35
C LEU A 124 -13.62 11.30 -8.46
N GLY A 125 -14.70 11.12 -7.69
CA GLY A 125 -15.53 9.92 -7.66
C GLY A 125 -14.88 8.69 -7.02
N LYS A 126 -13.69 8.84 -6.42
CA LYS A 126 -12.85 7.73 -5.94
C LYS A 126 -12.10 8.10 -4.67
N ASN A 127 -11.67 7.09 -3.92
CA ASN A 127 -10.61 7.23 -2.93
C ASN A 127 -9.27 7.07 -3.63
N PHE A 128 -8.26 7.83 -3.24
CA PHE A 128 -6.97 7.82 -3.93
C PHE A 128 -5.82 8.19 -2.99
N LYS A 129 -4.62 7.71 -3.33
CA LYS A 129 -3.39 8.15 -2.68
C LYS A 129 -2.87 9.38 -3.39
N ILE A 130 -2.42 10.38 -2.63
CA ILE A 130 -1.79 11.55 -3.21
C ILE A 130 -0.42 11.17 -3.75
N ASN A 131 -0.07 11.76 -4.88
CA ASN A 131 1.24 11.68 -5.49
C ASN A 131 1.72 13.08 -5.87
N LYS A 132 2.99 13.20 -6.26
CA LYS A 132 3.61 14.45 -6.72
C LYS A 132 2.81 15.19 -7.79
N CYS A 133 2.11 14.45 -8.65
CA CYS A 133 1.37 15.00 -9.78
C CYS A 133 -0.07 15.39 -9.43
N SER A 134 -0.54 15.13 -8.21
CA SER A 134 -1.95 15.28 -7.83
C SER A 134 -2.47 16.70 -7.93
N GLY A 135 -1.59 17.71 -7.91
CA GLY A 135 -2.01 19.09 -8.13
C GLY A 135 -2.58 19.33 -9.54
N TYR A 136 -2.11 18.61 -10.55
CA TYR A 136 -2.71 18.66 -11.89
C TYR A 136 -4.14 18.11 -11.90
N LEU A 137 -4.46 17.11 -11.05
CA LEU A 137 -5.83 16.60 -10.92
C LEU A 137 -6.75 17.60 -10.20
N ALA A 138 -6.19 18.40 -9.31
CA ALA A 138 -6.91 19.43 -8.56
C ALA A 138 -7.16 20.70 -9.37
N GLN A 139 -6.50 20.89 -10.52
CA GLN A 139 -6.68 22.06 -11.37
C GLN A 139 -8.16 22.25 -11.73
N GLY A 140 -8.72 23.40 -11.36
CA GLY A 140 -10.12 23.74 -11.62
C GLY A 140 -11.15 22.93 -10.81
N LYS A 141 -10.71 22.20 -9.77
CA LYS A 141 -11.59 21.45 -8.86
C LYS A 141 -11.49 22.00 -7.45
N ASN A 142 -12.63 22.06 -6.77
CA ASN A 142 -12.70 22.56 -5.38
C ASN A 142 -12.54 21.41 -4.40
N ILE A 143 -11.39 20.71 -4.42
CA ILE A 143 -11.20 19.54 -3.56
C ILE A 143 -11.39 19.92 -2.10
N SER A 144 -12.32 19.24 -1.45
CA SER A 144 -12.62 19.38 -0.04
C SER A 144 -12.37 18.07 0.70
N PRO A 145 -11.80 18.09 1.91
CA PRO A 145 -11.12 19.23 2.54
C PRO A 145 -9.93 19.73 1.73
N SER A 146 -9.55 21.00 1.90
CA SER A 146 -8.47 21.61 1.12
C SER A 146 -7.15 20.84 1.26
N MET A 147 -6.33 20.89 0.21
CA MET A 147 -5.06 20.19 0.13
C MET A 147 -3.98 21.11 -0.44
N SER A 148 -2.80 21.06 0.16
CA SER A 148 -1.59 21.66 -0.42
C SER A 148 -0.99 20.71 -1.47
N PHE A 149 -0.78 21.21 -2.68
CA PHE A 149 -0.08 20.49 -3.74
C PHE A 149 1.27 21.12 -4.01
N SER A 150 2.26 20.29 -4.34
CA SER A 150 3.55 20.71 -4.84
C SER A 150 3.92 19.79 -5.98
N CYS A 151 3.77 20.28 -7.22
CA CYS A 151 4.12 19.51 -8.41
C CYS A 151 5.55 19.85 -8.83
N PRO A 152 6.29 18.87 -9.35
CA PRO A 152 7.57 19.12 -10.01
C PRO A 152 7.42 20.18 -11.10
N ARG A 153 8.43 21.03 -11.25
CA ARG A 153 8.47 21.99 -12.35
C ARG A 153 8.96 21.29 -13.60
N ILE A 154 8.32 21.54 -14.73
CA ILE A 154 8.80 21.00 -16.01
C ILE A 154 10.16 21.57 -16.43
N SER A 155 10.54 22.74 -15.89
CA SER A 155 11.87 23.34 -16.07
C SER A 155 12.99 22.50 -15.46
N ASP A 156 12.68 21.62 -14.52
CA ASP A 156 13.66 20.77 -13.83
C ASP A 156 13.98 19.49 -14.65
N LEU A 157 13.22 19.24 -15.72
CA LEU A 157 13.45 18.13 -16.64
C LEU A 157 14.63 18.42 -17.57
N SER A 158 15.18 17.35 -18.15
CA SER A 158 16.21 17.47 -19.18
C SER A 158 15.63 18.06 -20.46
N LEU A 159 15.79 19.38 -20.63
CA LEU A 159 15.26 20.10 -21.79
C LEU A 159 15.95 19.69 -23.11
N PRO A 160 15.19 19.43 -24.19
CA PRO A 160 15.75 19.16 -25.51
C PRO A 160 16.62 20.32 -26.04
N ARG A 161 17.73 19.99 -26.70
CA ARG A 161 18.68 21.00 -27.22
C ARG A 161 18.14 21.85 -28.37
N ASN A 162 17.07 21.42 -29.03
CA ASN A 162 16.42 22.13 -30.12
C ASN A 162 15.41 23.18 -29.65
N LEU A 163 15.15 23.30 -28.34
CA LEU A 163 14.30 24.36 -27.82
C LEU A 163 14.99 25.73 -27.95
N ASN A 164 14.26 26.72 -28.46
CA ASN A 164 14.76 28.09 -28.55
C ASN A 164 14.59 28.83 -27.21
N ASN A 165 15.28 29.97 -27.04
CA ASN A 165 15.23 30.74 -25.80
C ASN A 165 13.80 31.12 -25.39
N ARG A 166 12.95 31.50 -26.34
CA ARG A 166 11.55 31.84 -26.05
C ARG A 166 10.77 30.66 -25.46
N CYS A 167 11.04 29.44 -25.90
CA CYS A 167 10.45 28.25 -25.33
C CYS A 167 10.93 28.02 -23.90
N ILE A 168 12.24 28.16 -23.66
CA ILE A 168 12.83 27.99 -22.34
C ILE A 168 12.22 29.00 -21.36
N ASP A 169 12.16 30.28 -21.75
CA ASP A 169 11.52 31.34 -20.97
C ASP A 169 10.05 31.00 -20.65
N TYR A 170 9.32 30.46 -21.64
CA TYR A 170 7.93 30.04 -21.44
C TYR A 170 7.83 28.89 -20.42
N ILE A 171 8.64 27.84 -20.57
CA ILE A 171 8.72 26.69 -19.66
C ILE A 171 9.01 27.15 -18.23
N GLU A 172 9.99 28.04 -18.04
CA GLU A 172 10.37 28.57 -16.73
C GLU A 172 9.30 29.46 -16.10
N SER A 173 8.48 30.12 -16.93
CA SER A 173 7.38 30.98 -16.47
C SER A 173 6.14 30.21 -16.00
N LEU A 174 6.02 28.92 -16.35
CA LEU A 174 4.84 28.13 -16.00
C LEU A 174 4.71 27.94 -14.50
N SER A 175 3.50 28.16 -14.00
CA SER A 175 3.16 27.78 -12.63
C SER A 175 3.14 26.25 -12.51
N SER A 176 3.67 25.75 -11.39
CA SER A 176 3.56 24.35 -11.01
C SER A 176 2.09 23.94 -10.87
N CYS A 177 1.78 22.67 -11.15
CA CYS A 177 0.43 22.09 -11.04
C CYS A 177 -0.62 22.70 -11.98
N VAL A 178 -0.22 23.41 -13.03
CA VAL A 178 -1.14 23.99 -14.01
C VAL A 178 -0.82 23.43 -15.38
N SER A 179 -1.82 22.84 -16.03
CA SER A 179 -1.76 22.49 -17.44
C SER A 179 -2.05 23.76 -18.24
N PRO A 180 -1.09 24.31 -19.00
CA PRO A 180 -1.28 25.55 -19.73
C PRO A 180 -2.11 25.32 -20.99
N THR A 181 -2.86 26.35 -21.39
CA THR A 181 -3.50 26.39 -22.71
C THR A 181 -2.49 26.89 -23.73
N ILE A 182 -2.12 26.04 -24.68
CA ILE A 182 -1.17 26.39 -25.75
C ILE A 182 -1.95 26.89 -26.98
N ASN A 183 -1.66 28.11 -27.42
CA ASN A 183 -2.31 28.76 -28.55
C ASN A 183 -1.36 29.74 -29.25
N ALA A 184 -1.84 30.42 -30.30
CA ALA A 184 -1.04 31.41 -31.05
C ALA A 184 -0.49 32.55 -30.17
N ASP A 185 -1.21 32.94 -29.11
CA ASP A 185 -0.83 34.04 -28.22
C ASP A 185 0.36 33.70 -27.32
N THR A 186 0.61 32.42 -27.06
CA THR A 186 1.84 31.98 -26.36
C THR A 186 3.10 32.33 -27.16
N GLY A 187 2.98 32.34 -28.50
CA GLY A 187 4.07 32.63 -29.44
C GLY A 187 5.27 31.69 -29.34
N ILE A 188 5.09 30.49 -28.79
CA ILE A 188 6.09 29.42 -28.82
C ILE A 188 6.01 28.65 -30.15
N ASN A 189 7.11 27.97 -30.53
CA ASN A 189 7.13 27.13 -31.72
C ASN A 189 6.51 25.74 -31.45
N ASN A 190 6.32 24.96 -32.52
CA ASN A 190 5.71 23.63 -32.43
C ASN A 190 6.49 22.68 -31.51
N ASP A 191 7.82 22.65 -31.60
CA ASP A 191 8.67 21.82 -30.74
C ASP A 191 8.44 22.10 -29.25
N CYS A 192 8.26 23.39 -28.89
CA CYS A 192 7.94 23.79 -27.54
C CYS A 192 6.53 23.38 -27.12
N ALA A 193 5.55 23.59 -28.02
CA ALA A 193 4.16 23.23 -27.76
C ALA A 193 4.03 21.72 -27.51
N GLU A 194 4.76 20.92 -28.26
CA GLU A 194 4.83 19.47 -28.09
C GLU A 194 5.46 19.10 -26.74
N PHE A 195 6.63 19.66 -26.41
CA PHE A 195 7.29 19.41 -25.13
C PHE A 195 6.38 19.76 -23.94
N VAL A 196 5.80 20.96 -23.94
CA VAL A 196 4.91 21.41 -22.86
C VAL A 196 3.67 20.53 -22.79
N SER A 197 3.06 20.15 -23.91
CA SER A 197 1.88 19.28 -23.90
C SER A 197 2.19 17.88 -23.37
N GLN A 198 3.40 17.37 -23.63
CA GLN A 198 3.84 16.07 -23.17
C GLN A 198 4.10 16.04 -21.66
N HIS A 199 4.62 17.12 -21.08
CA HIS A 199 5.10 17.15 -19.69
C HIS A 199 4.21 17.93 -18.71
N ALA A 200 3.58 19.03 -19.13
CA ALA A 200 2.76 19.90 -18.28
C ALA A 200 1.30 19.42 -18.15
N SER A 201 1.13 18.15 -17.77
CA SER A 201 -0.17 17.54 -17.48
C SER A 201 -0.03 16.47 -16.40
N TYR A 202 -1.15 15.98 -15.85
CA TYR A 202 -1.10 14.84 -14.93
C TYR A 202 -0.42 13.62 -15.57
N ALA A 203 -0.80 13.27 -16.80
CA ALA A 203 -0.26 12.13 -17.51
C ALA A 203 1.25 12.28 -17.81
N GLY A 204 1.66 13.49 -18.19
CA GLY A 204 3.06 13.85 -18.41
C GLY A 204 3.89 13.71 -17.13
N CYS A 205 3.48 14.42 -16.09
CA CYS A 205 4.13 14.36 -14.78
C CYS A 205 4.24 12.91 -14.25
N VAL A 206 3.19 12.09 -14.38
CA VAL A 206 3.26 10.68 -13.96
C VAL A 206 4.26 9.90 -14.81
N THR A 207 4.31 10.15 -16.12
CA THR A 207 5.28 9.51 -17.02
C THR A 207 6.71 9.81 -16.59
N ASP A 208 6.98 11.06 -16.22
CA ASP A 208 8.31 11.54 -15.84
C ASP A 208 8.72 11.09 -14.43
N HIS A 209 7.78 11.07 -13.48
CA HIS A 209 8.08 10.96 -12.05
C HIS A 209 7.58 9.70 -11.35
N LYS A 210 6.85 8.79 -12.01
CA LYS A 210 6.28 7.57 -11.35
C LYS A 210 7.32 6.69 -10.64
N ASN A 211 8.58 6.77 -11.05
CA ASN A 211 9.68 5.98 -10.50
C ASN A 211 10.47 6.72 -9.41
N ASP A 212 10.11 7.97 -9.10
CA ASP A 212 10.71 8.71 -8.00
C ASP A 212 10.37 8.03 -6.67
N TYR A 213 11.34 7.97 -5.75
CA TYR A 213 11.15 7.33 -4.45
C TYR A 213 10.03 7.98 -3.61
N ASP A 214 9.79 9.27 -3.83
CA ASP A 214 8.79 10.11 -3.19
C ASP A 214 7.61 10.42 -4.14
N PHE A 215 7.42 9.63 -5.21
CA PHE A 215 6.28 9.79 -6.10
C PHE A 215 4.95 9.74 -5.34
N ASN A 216 4.76 8.70 -4.53
CA ASN A 216 3.63 8.58 -3.63
C ASN A 216 3.87 9.41 -2.38
N GLN A 217 2.91 10.26 -2.04
CA GLN A 217 2.95 11.06 -0.82
C GLN A 217 2.34 10.27 0.34
N PRO A 218 2.71 10.57 1.60
CA PRO A 218 2.27 9.81 2.78
C PRO A 218 0.83 10.14 3.20
N GLU A 219 -0.07 10.38 2.24
CA GLU A 219 -1.45 10.77 2.50
C GLU A 219 -2.44 10.12 1.53
N TRP A 220 -3.49 9.55 2.10
CA TRP A 220 -4.67 9.06 1.40
C TRP A 220 -5.83 10.04 1.52
N ARG A 221 -6.65 10.12 0.47
CA ARG A 221 -7.92 10.85 0.44
C ARG A 221 -9.06 9.86 0.28
N ILE A 222 -9.88 9.76 1.31
CA ILE A 222 -10.97 8.80 1.43
C ILE A 222 -12.27 9.56 1.65
N TYR A 223 -13.33 9.15 0.98
CA TYR A 223 -14.63 9.81 0.98
C TYR A 223 -15.70 8.80 1.40
N LEU A 224 -16.50 9.15 2.40
CA LEU A 224 -17.56 8.29 2.92
C LEU A 224 -18.85 8.37 2.09
N GLY A 225 -18.96 9.37 1.20
CA GLY A 225 -20.09 9.53 0.28
C GLY A 225 -21.40 9.84 1.00
N LYS A 226 -21.32 10.55 2.13
CA LYS A 226 -22.50 10.99 2.87
C LYS A 226 -22.95 12.37 2.37
N ASN A 227 -24.23 12.63 2.53
CA ASN A 227 -24.89 13.89 2.19
C ASN A 227 -25.38 14.65 3.44
N ALA A 228 -24.88 14.26 4.61
CA ALA A 228 -25.16 14.86 5.91
C ALA A 228 -23.93 14.70 6.80
N GLU A 229 -23.81 15.57 7.80
CA GLU A 229 -22.74 15.53 8.79
C GLU A 229 -22.72 14.19 9.52
N MET A 230 -21.52 13.69 9.78
CA MET A 230 -21.33 12.44 10.49
C MET A 230 -20.95 12.66 11.96
N TRP A 231 -20.35 13.81 12.29
CA TRP A 231 -19.83 14.11 13.61
C TRP A 231 -20.54 15.32 14.21
N GLY A 232 -20.93 15.20 15.48
CA GLY A 232 -21.41 16.33 16.25
C GLY A 232 -20.30 17.38 16.40
N ASN A 233 -20.66 18.66 16.32
CA ASN A 233 -19.72 19.76 16.53
C ASN A 233 -19.22 19.90 17.99
N ARG A 234 -19.79 19.14 18.94
CA ARG A 234 -19.41 19.07 20.36
C ARG A 234 -19.88 17.77 21.01
N HIS A 235 -19.17 17.33 22.04
CA HIS A 235 -19.51 16.13 22.84
C HIS A 235 -19.64 14.88 21.98
N GLU A 236 -18.79 14.75 20.96
CA GLU A 236 -18.79 13.63 20.05
C GLU A 236 -17.84 12.54 20.55
N ASN A 237 -18.15 11.29 20.24
CA ASN A 237 -17.26 10.15 20.40
C ASN A 237 -17.15 9.43 19.05
N ILE A 238 -15.95 9.47 18.47
CA ILE A 238 -15.63 8.82 17.20
C ILE A 238 -14.87 7.54 17.52
N GLN A 239 -15.46 6.41 17.15
CA GLN A 239 -14.90 5.08 17.38
C GLN A 239 -14.52 4.41 16.06
N LEU A 240 -13.35 3.77 16.03
CA LEU A 240 -12.89 2.97 14.90
C LEU A 240 -12.90 1.49 15.27
N PHE A 241 -13.63 0.70 14.51
CA PHE A 241 -13.72 -0.75 14.67
C PHE A 241 -13.05 -1.47 13.50
N ASP A 242 -12.42 -2.59 13.79
CA ASP A 242 -11.93 -3.51 12.76
C ASP A 242 -13.09 -4.25 12.06
N GLN A 243 -12.76 -5.07 11.06
CA GLN A 243 -13.76 -5.84 10.31
C GLN A 243 -14.46 -6.93 11.16
N SER A 244 -13.83 -7.35 12.27
CA SER A 244 -14.38 -8.32 13.22
C SER A 244 -15.24 -7.67 14.30
N GLY A 245 -15.31 -6.33 14.34
CA GLY A 245 -16.09 -5.57 15.31
C GLY A 245 -15.35 -5.25 16.61
N ASN A 246 -14.03 -5.46 16.67
CA ASN A 246 -13.24 -5.06 17.83
C ASN A 246 -12.91 -3.57 17.74
N LEU A 247 -12.97 -2.88 18.88
CA LEU A 247 -12.57 -1.48 18.98
C LEU A 247 -11.04 -1.37 18.80
N VAL A 248 -10.62 -0.62 17.79
CA VAL A 248 -9.21 -0.32 17.50
C VAL A 248 -8.75 0.87 18.33
N THR A 249 -9.47 1.98 18.20
CA THR A 249 -9.22 3.25 18.89
C THR A 249 -10.49 4.09 18.92
N GLU A 250 -10.53 5.08 19.80
CA GLU A 250 -11.57 6.08 19.85
C GLU A 250 -10.98 7.45 20.19
N THR A 251 -11.75 8.52 19.93
CA THR A 251 -11.45 9.87 20.39
C THR A 251 -12.74 10.60 20.71
N SER A 252 -12.69 11.51 21.68
CA SER A 252 -13.83 12.33 22.09
C SER A 252 -13.42 13.79 22.22
N TYR A 253 -14.35 14.71 21.98
CA TYR A 253 -14.16 16.15 22.14
C TYR A 253 -15.46 16.85 22.53
#